data_AF-A0A6M1YW16-F1
#
_entry.id   AF-A0A6M1YW16-F1
#
_cell.length_a   1.000
_cell.length_b   1.000
_cell.length_c   1.000
_cell.angle_alpha   90.00
_cell.angle_beta   90.00
_cell.angle_gamma   90.00
#
_symmetry.space_group_name_H-M   'P 1'
#
loop_
_entity.id
_entity.type
_entity.pdbx_description
1 polymer ?
#
loop_
_entity_poly.entity_id
_entity_poly.type
_entity_poly.pdbx_seq_one_letter_code
_entity_poly.pdbx_strand_id
1 'polypeptide(L)'
;MEDKFSDLANTLTDLINILREFEKTKDDYKKPDIRAYLVKMLSLAEIIGNTALIHTQKLLDDVDDYLSNPQKEKFSALINDAIKLQNDLWEI
;
A
#
# COMPACT_ATOMS: atom_id res chain seq x y z
N MET A 1 0.89 -0.49 -21.52
CA MET A 1 0.44 -1.34 -20.40
C MET A 1 1.55 -1.40 -19.36
N GLU A 2 2.82 -1.63 -19.77
CA GLU A 2 4.03 -1.47 -18.95
C GLU A 2 4.09 -0.18 -18.12
N ASP A 3 3.74 0.98 -18.69
CA ASP A 3 3.75 2.26 -17.96
C ASP A 3 2.86 2.25 -16.71
N LYS A 4 1.69 1.60 -16.78
CA LYS A 4 0.74 1.61 -15.67
C LYS A 4 1.16 0.65 -14.55
N PHE A 5 1.73 -0.50 -14.89
CA PHE A 5 2.33 -1.41 -13.92
C PHE A 5 3.52 -0.75 -13.21
N SER A 6 4.38 -0.05 -13.96
CA SER A 6 5.49 0.73 -13.40
C SER A 6 4.98 1.83 -12.45
N ASP A 7 3.93 2.56 -12.83
CA ASP A 7 3.31 3.58 -11.97
C ASP A 7 2.74 2.99 -10.68
N LEU A 8 2.11 1.81 -10.75
CA LEU A 8 1.60 1.10 -9.57
C LEU A 8 2.75 0.63 -8.67
N ALA A 9 3.80 0.03 -9.24
CA ALA A 9 4.97 -0.42 -8.48
C ALA A 9 5.71 0.75 -7.80
N ASN A 10 5.86 1.89 -8.49
CA ASN A 10 6.44 3.10 -7.91
C ASN A 10 5.57 3.66 -6.78
N THR A 11 4.25 3.75 -6.99
CA THR A 11 3.32 4.22 -5.96
C THR A 11 3.31 3.31 -4.73
N LEU A 12 3.42 1.99 -4.92
CA LEU A 12 3.53 1.02 -3.84
C LEU A 12 4.88 1.14 -3.10
N THR A 13 5.97 1.46 -3.80
CA THR A 13 7.27 1.76 -3.20
C THR A 13 7.18 2.97 -2.27
N ASP A 14 6.53 4.03 -2.72
CA ASP A 14 6.31 5.24 -1.92
C ASP A 14 5.44 4.94 -0.68
N LEU A 15 4.37 4.15 -0.85
CA LEU A 15 3.54 3.70 0.26
C LEU A 15 4.36 2.92 1.30
N ILE A 16 5.19 1.96 0.87
CA ILE A 16 6.05 1.19 1.78
C ILE A 16 7.00 2.11 2.56
N ASN A 17 7.57 3.11 1.89
CA ASN A 17 8.48 4.06 2.53
C ASN A 17 7.78 4.88 3.61
N ILE A 18 6.59 5.42 3.31
CA ILE A 18 5.85 6.22 4.29
C ILE A 18 5.28 5.38 5.43
N LEU A 19 4.86 4.14 5.16
CA LEU A 19 4.48 3.19 6.20
C LEU A 19 5.69 2.91 7.12
N ARG A 20 6.86 2.58 6.57
CA ARG A 20 8.09 2.36 7.37
C ARG A 20 8.48 3.57 8.21
N GLU A 21 8.35 4.77 7.66
CA GLU A 21 8.59 6.01 8.41
C GLU A 21 7.59 6.15 9.55
N PHE A 22 6.30 6.01 9.26
CA PHE A 22 5.22 6.01 10.25
C PHE A 22 5.43 4.94 11.33
N GLU A 23 5.92 3.74 10.98
CA GLU A 23 6.19 2.69 11.95
C GLU A 23 7.24 3.13 12.98
N LYS A 24 8.29 3.82 12.51
CA LYS A 24 9.40 4.29 13.32
C LYS A 24 9.01 5.48 14.19
N THR A 25 8.29 6.44 13.61
CA THR A 25 7.99 7.72 14.27
C THR A 25 6.69 7.67 15.06
N LYS A 26 5.75 6.79 14.67
CA LYS A 26 4.35 6.81 15.10
C LYS A 26 3.71 8.18 14.92
N ASP A 27 4.16 8.90 13.88
CA ASP A 27 3.74 10.27 13.61
C ASP A 27 2.40 10.29 12.88
N ASP A 28 1.35 10.63 13.63
CA ASP A 28 -0.01 10.74 13.11
C ASP A 28 -0.16 11.79 11.99
N TYR A 29 0.77 12.74 11.84
CA TYR A 29 0.77 13.68 10.71
C TYR A 29 0.98 13.00 9.35
N LYS A 30 1.50 11.76 9.31
CA LYS A 30 1.69 10.99 8.08
C LYS A 30 0.43 10.23 7.63
N LYS A 31 -0.60 10.13 8.48
CA LYS A 31 -1.85 9.40 8.15
C LYS A 31 -2.57 9.92 6.90
N PRO A 32 -2.68 11.24 6.67
CA PRO A 32 -3.28 11.78 5.43
C PRO A 32 -2.50 11.38 4.18
N ASP A 33 -1.17 11.42 4.26
CA ASP A 33 -0.29 11.05 3.13
C ASP A 33 -0.42 9.55 2.81
N ILE A 34 -0.42 8.68 3.84
CA ILE A 34 -0.68 7.24 3.68
C ILE A 34 -2.01 7.04 2.94
N ARG A 35 -3.08 7.70 3.37
CA ARG A 35 -4.40 7.63 2.71
C ARG A 35 -4.38 8.13 1.27
N ALA A 36 -3.60 9.15 0.94
CA ALA A 36 -3.47 9.65 -0.43
C ALA A 36 -2.80 8.62 -1.35
N TYR A 37 -1.72 7.97 -0.89
CA TYR A 37 -1.06 6.90 -1.66
C TYR A 37 -1.96 5.69 -1.87
N LEU A 38 -2.70 5.32 -0.84
CA LEU A 38 -3.71 4.28 -0.85
C LEU A 38 -4.78 4.52 -1.94
N VAL A 39 -5.39 5.72 -1.99
CA VAL A 39 -6.38 6.09 -3.04
C VAL A 39 -5.77 6.03 -4.44
N LYS A 40 -4.53 6.53 -4.59
CA LYS A 40 -3.81 6.51 -5.88
C LYS A 40 -3.55 5.08 -6.34
N MET A 41 -3.17 4.18 -5.44
CA MET A 41 -2.96 2.76 -5.75
C MET A 41 -4.25 2.09 -6.22
N LEU A 42 -5.38 2.33 -5.54
CA LEU A 42 -6.66 1.74 -5.94
C LEU A 42 -7.01 2.17 -7.37
N SER A 43 -6.87 3.47 -7.66
CA SER A 43 -7.15 4.03 -8.98
C SER A 43 -6.26 3.40 -10.07
N LEU A 44 -5.00 3.13 -9.77
CA LEU A 44 -4.08 2.46 -10.70
C LEU A 44 -4.40 0.97 -10.87
N ALA A 45 -4.74 0.28 -9.77
CA ALA A 45 -5.06 -1.14 -9.78
C ALA A 45 -6.37 -1.44 -10.54
N GLU A 46 -7.39 -0.58 -10.43
CA GLU A 46 -8.63 -0.68 -11.22
C GLU A 46 -8.37 -0.65 -12.73
N ILE A 47 -7.36 0.11 -13.15
CA ILE A 47 -6.99 0.26 -14.56
C ILE A 47 -6.20 -0.95 -15.07
N ILE A 48 -5.46 -1.64 -14.19
CA ILE A 48 -4.57 -2.76 -14.52
C ILE A 48 -5.32 -4.10 -14.56
N GLY A 49 -6.33 -4.30 -13.71
CA GLY A 49 -7.23 -5.46 -13.74
C GLY A 49 -7.38 -6.21 -12.40
N ASN A 50 -8.31 -7.16 -12.38
CA ASN A 50 -8.92 -7.73 -11.16
C ASN A 50 -7.95 -8.31 -10.11
N THR A 51 -6.87 -8.99 -10.51
CA THR A 51 -6.00 -9.66 -9.52
C THR A 51 -5.16 -8.65 -8.72
N ALA A 52 -4.57 -7.66 -9.40
CA ALA A 52 -3.86 -6.56 -8.74
C ALA A 52 -4.83 -5.72 -7.89
N LEU A 53 -6.08 -5.55 -8.34
CA LEU A 53 -7.12 -4.85 -7.60
C LEU A 53 -7.49 -5.53 -6.28
N ILE A 54 -7.69 -6.86 -6.27
CA ILE A 54 -8.06 -7.61 -5.06
C ILE A 54 -6.98 -7.50 -3.97
N HIS A 55 -5.71 -7.70 -4.34
CA HIS A 55 -4.60 -7.60 -3.39
C HIS A 55 -4.37 -6.16 -2.91
N THR A 56 -4.50 -5.18 -3.80
CA THR A 56 -4.41 -3.76 -3.44
C THR A 56 -5.53 -3.35 -2.47
N GLN A 57 -6.77 -3.78 -2.74
CA GLN A 57 -7.92 -3.51 -1.88
C GLN A 57 -7.75 -4.11 -0.48
N LYS A 58 -7.21 -5.33 -0.39
CA LYS A 58 -6.93 -5.94 0.91
C LYS A 58 -5.89 -5.13 1.71
N LEU A 59 -4.79 -4.74 1.08
CA LEU A 59 -3.76 -3.91 1.72
C LEU A 59 -4.34 -2.56 2.20
N LEU A 60 -5.21 -1.97 1.39
CA LEU A 60 -5.97 -0.77 1.73
C LEU A 60 -6.79 -0.92 3.00
N ASP A 61 -7.60 -1.97 3.05
CA ASP A 61 -8.49 -2.26 4.18
C ASP A 61 -7.66 -2.50 5.45
N ASP A 62 -6.60 -3.31 5.36
CA ASP A 62 -5.74 -3.65 6.49
C ASP A 62 -4.97 -2.41 7.03
N VAL A 63 -4.56 -1.48 6.16
CA VAL A 63 -3.92 -0.22 6.57
C VAL A 63 -4.93 0.73 7.22
N ASP A 64 -6.14 0.90 6.69
CA ASP A 64 -7.13 1.80 7.29
C ASP A 64 -7.66 1.26 8.64
N ASP A 65 -7.79 -0.07 8.77
CA ASP A 65 -8.07 -0.74 10.04
C ASP A 65 -6.98 -0.44 11.07
N TYR A 66 -5.70 -0.52 10.68
CA TYR A 66 -4.59 -0.19 11.57
C TYR A 66 -4.57 1.30 11.93
N LEU A 67 -4.77 2.20 10.97
CA LEU A 67 -4.78 3.64 11.22
C LEU A 67 -5.90 4.04 12.20
N SER A 68 -7.02 3.32 12.15
CA SER A 68 -8.18 3.49 13.03
C SER A 68 -7.99 2.81 14.40
N ASN A 69 -7.24 1.71 14.45
CA ASN A 69 -6.93 1.00 15.70
C ASN A 69 -5.51 0.38 15.68
N PRO A 70 -4.48 1.14 16.10
CA PRO A 70 -3.08 0.70 16.04
C PRO A 70 -2.73 -0.51 16.95
N GLN A 71 -3.67 -0.96 17.78
CA GLN A 71 -3.50 -2.11 18.70
C GLN A 71 -3.84 -3.46 18.05
N LYS A 72 -4.45 -3.46 16.85
CA LYS A 72 -4.90 -4.65 16.13
C LYS A 72 -3.81 -5.11 15.15
N GLU A 73 -2.96 -6.04 15.61
CA GLU A 73 -1.88 -6.72 14.85
C GLU A 73 -0.71 -5.86 14.29
N LYS A 74 0.40 -6.57 14.01
CA LYS A 74 1.73 -5.99 13.81
C LYS A 74 1.78 -5.24 12.48
N PHE A 75 1.92 -3.93 12.54
CA PHE A 75 2.18 -3.05 11.38
C PHE A 75 3.27 -3.58 10.43
N SER A 76 4.25 -4.31 10.96
CA SER A 76 5.29 -4.98 10.18
C SER A 76 4.75 -6.04 9.20
N ALA A 77 3.59 -6.66 9.50
CA ALA A 77 2.90 -7.57 8.57
C ALA A 77 2.31 -6.83 7.37
N LEU A 78 1.74 -5.64 7.56
CA LEU A 78 1.26 -4.77 6.46
C LEU A 78 2.39 -4.40 5.51
N ILE A 79 3.57 -4.08 6.06
CA ILE A 79 4.76 -3.78 5.26
C ILE A 79 5.19 -5.00 4.45
N ASN A 80 5.13 -6.21 5.03
CA ASN A 80 5.49 -7.43 4.32
C ASN A 80 4.50 -7.77 3.20
N ASP A 81 3.21 -7.57 3.42
CA ASP A 81 2.17 -7.79 2.40
C ASP A 81 2.32 -6.78 1.25
N ALA A 82 2.64 -5.51 1.55
CA ALA A 82 2.94 -4.50 0.55
C ALA A 82 4.19 -4.85 -0.29
N ILE A 83 5.27 -5.34 0.35
CA ILE A 83 6.48 -5.79 -0.36
C ILE A 83 6.19 -7.00 -1.24
N LYS A 84 5.37 -7.94 -0.77
CA LYS A 84 4.99 -9.11 -1.57
C LYS A 84 4.25 -8.68 -2.83
N LEU A 85 3.25 -7.81 -2.69
CA LEU A 85 2.52 -7.25 -3.83
C LEU A 85 3.46 -6.53 -4.82
N GLN A 86 4.49 -5.85 -4.32
CA GLN A 86 5.47 -5.18 -5.15
C GLN A 86 6.23 -6.19 -6.02
N ASN A 87 6.73 -7.26 -5.41
CA ASN A 87 7.46 -8.30 -6.13
C ASN A 87 6.56 -9.00 -7.15
N ASP A 88 5.33 -9.35 -6.76
CA ASP A 88 4.35 -9.99 -7.65
C ASP A 88 4.06 -9.12 -8.89
N LEU A 89 4.09 -7.79 -8.76
CA LEU A 89 3.91 -6.85 -9.88
C LEU A 89 5.14 -6.72 -10.79
N TRP A 90 6.35 -6.98 -10.29
CA TRP A 90 7.59 -6.96 -11.09
C TRP A 90 7.81 -8.26 -11.88
N GLU A 91 7.15 -9.34 -11.51
CA GLU A 91 7.24 -10.65 -12.17
C GLU A 91 6.23 -10.85 -13.31
N ILE A 92 5.30 -9.90 -13.52
CA ILE A 92 4.28 -9.90 -14.59
C ILE A 92 4.81 -9.18 -15.83
#